data_AF-A0A9D4ESE2-F1
#
_entry.id   AF-A0A9D4ESE2-F1
#
_cell.length_a   1.000
_cell.length_b   1.000
_cell.length_c   1.000
_cell.angle_alpha   90.00
_cell.angle_beta   90.00
_cell.angle_gamma   90.00
#
_symmetry.space_group_name_H-M   'P 1'
#
loop_
_entity.id
_entity.type
_entity.pdbx_description
1 polymer ?
#
loop_
_entity_poly.entity_id
_entity_poly.type
_entity_poly.pdbx_seq_one_letter_code
_entity_poly.pdbx_strand_id
1 'polypeptide(L)'
;MHTYIHTYIHTYIHTYIHTYIHTYIHTYIHTYIHTYIHTYIHTYIHTYIHTYIHTYIHTYNTYIHTYIHTYIHTYIHTYIHTYIHTYIHTYIHTYIHTYIHTYIHTYIHTYIQTYIQYIHTYIHTYIHTYIHTYIHTYIHTYIHTYIHACRQADRQTDRQTDRQTDRQTDRQTDRQTDRQTDRQTDRQTDRQTDSHFGS
;
A
#
# COMPACT_ATOMS: atom_id res chain seq x y z
N MET A 1 79.18 -61.09 -99.80
CA MET A 1 79.66 -59.86 -99.14
C MET A 1 78.65 -58.71 -99.25
N HIS A 2 78.17 -58.39 -100.47
CA HIS A 2 77.17 -57.32 -100.68
C HIS A 2 75.85 -57.53 -99.91
N THR A 3 75.30 -58.75 -99.90
CA THR A 3 74.07 -59.09 -99.17
C THR A 3 74.22 -58.95 -97.65
N TYR A 4 75.36 -59.35 -97.08
CA TYR A 4 75.63 -59.26 -95.64
C TYR A 4 75.77 -57.80 -95.17
N ILE A 5 76.46 -56.97 -95.97
CA ILE A 5 76.59 -55.54 -95.70
C ILE A 5 75.22 -54.86 -95.79
N HIS A 6 74.43 -55.19 -96.81
CA HIS A 6 73.08 -54.66 -96.97
C HIS A 6 72.16 -55.06 -95.81
N THR A 7 72.14 -56.33 -95.41
CA THR A 7 71.32 -56.79 -94.28
C THR A 7 71.77 -56.16 -92.97
N TYR A 8 73.08 -56.08 -92.71
CA TYR A 8 73.61 -55.49 -91.48
C TYR A 8 73.27 -54.00 -91.39
N ILE A 9 73.53 -53.23 -92.45
CA ILE A 9 73.19 -51.80 -92.51
C ILE A 9 71.68 -51.61 -92.38
N HIS A 10 70.87 -52.40 -93.10
CA HIS A 10 69.41 -52.32 -93.01
C HIS A 10 68.92 -52.63 -91.60
N THR A 11 69.39 -53.71 -90.97
CA THR A 11 68.98 -54.06 -89.61
C THR A 11 69.46 -53.05 -88.59
N TYR A 12 70.68 -52.52 -88.71
CA TYR A 12 71.23 -51.54 -87.78
C TYR A 12 70.49 -50.21 -87.88
N ILE A 13 70.31 -49.70 -89.11
CA ILE A 13 69.55 -48.47 -89.36
C ILE A 13 68.10 -48.67 -88.92
N HIS A 14 67.46 -49.76 -89.31
CA HIS A 14 66.06 -50.03 -88.94
C HIS A 14 65.91 -50.14 -87.43
N THR A 15 66.73 -50.94 -86.73
CA THR A 15 66.63 -51.09 -85.28
C THR A 15 66.98 -49.81 -84.54
N TYR A 16 68.04 -49.10 -84.93
CA TYR A 16 68.43 -47.85 -84.29
C TYR A 16 67.37 -46.76 -84.49
N ILE A 17 66.93 -46.54 -85.74
CA ILE A 17 65.90 -45.54 -86.04
C ILE A 17 64.58 -45.94 -85.40
N HIS A 18 64.14 -47.19 -85.55
CA HIS A 18 62.89 -47.65 -84.97
C HIS A 18 62.92 -47.54 -83.45
N THR A 19 63.97 -48.03 -82.77
CA THR A 19 64.03 -47.97 -81.31
C THR A 19 64.18 -46.55 -80.81
N TYR A 20 65.01 -45.71 -81.41
CA TYR A 20 65.18 -44.32 -80.99
C TYR A 20 63.91 -43.51 -81.20
N ILE A 21 63.31 -43.59 -82.40
CA ILE A 21 62.07 -42.87 -82.70
C ILE A 21 60.93 -43.42 -81.85
N HIS A 22 60.75 -44.74 -81.78
CA HIS A 22 59.69 -45.34 -80.98
C HIS A 22 59.85 -44.99 -79.50
N THR A 23 61.03 -45.16 -78.91
CA THR A 23 61.23 -44.86 -77.49
C THR A 23 61.11 -43.37 -77.20
N TYR A 24 61.71 -42.49 -78.01
CA TYR A 24 61.62 -41.05 -77.81
C TYR A 24 60.19 -40.55 -77.96
N ILE A 25 59.52 -40.89 -79.06
CA ILE A 25 58.13 -40.48 -79.31
C ILE A 25 57.21 -41.10 -78.26
N HIS A 26 57.31 -42.41 -78.00
CA HIS A 26 56.46 -43.07 -77.02
C HIS A 26 56.68 -42.49 -75.63
N THR A 27 57.92 -42.36 -75.16
CA THR A 27 58.18 -41.83 -73.81
C THR A 27 57.80 -40.36 -73.71
N TYR A 28 58.13 -39.52 -74.69
CA TYR A 28 57.77 -38.11 -74.66
C TYR A 28 56.25 -37.91 -74.71
N ILE A 29 55.56 -38.54 -75.66
CA ILE A 29 54.11 -38.43 -75.78
C ILE A 29 53.44 -39.04 -74.56
N HIS A 30 53.82 -40.25 -74.14
CA HIS A 30 53.22 -40.89 -72.98
C HIS A 30 53.46 -40.08 -71.71
N THR A 31 54.68 -39.65 -71.43
CA THR A 31 54.97 -38.86 -70.22
C THR A 31 54.30 -37.50 -70.28
N TYR A 32 54.36 -36.77 -71.39
CA TYR A 32 53.73 -35.46 -71.52
C TYR A 32 52.21 -35.55 -71.40
N ILE A 33 51.57 -36.44 -72.17
CA ILE A 33 50.12 -36.62 -72.13
C ILE A 33 49.69 -37.15 -70.77
N HIS A 34 50.35 -38.19 -70.25
CA HIS A 34 50.00 -38.75 -68.94
C HIS A 34 50.20 -37.71 -67.84
N THR A 35 51.34 -37.03 -67.76
CA THR A 35 51.57 -36.02 -66.71
C THR A 35 50.63 -34.85 -66.86
N TYR A 36 50.42 -34.30 -68.06
CA TYR A 36 49.53 -33.18 -68.28
C TYR A 36 48.08 -33.53 -67.95
N ILE A 37 47.56 -34.64 -68.51
CA ILE A 37 46.18 -35.08 -68.26
C ILE A 37 46.02 -35.46 -66.80
N HIS A 38 46.91 -36.29 -66.24
CA HIS A 38 46.82 -36.71 -64.85
C HIS A 38 46.91 -35.51 -63.92
N THR A 39 47.91 -34.63 -64.05
CA THR A 39 48.05 -33.48 -63.17
C THR A 39 46.89 -32.50 -63.34
N TYR A 40 46.48 -32.18 -64.57
CA TYR A 40 45.38 -31.24 -64.80
C TYR A 40 44.06 -31.80 -64.26
N ILE A 41 43.68 -33.02 -64.64
CA ILE A 41 42.44 -33.64 -64.19
C ILE A 41 42.48 -33.88 -62.68
N HIS A 42 43.55 -34.49 -62.16
CA HIS A 42 43.66 -34.76 -60.74
C HIS A 42 43.63 -33.46 -59.94
N THR A 43 44.45 -32.46 -60.28
CA THR A 43 44.46 -31.19 -59.52
C THR A 43 43.14 -30.45 -59.66
N TYR A 44 42.56 -30.34 -60.86
CA TYR A 44 41.30 -29.64 -61.04
C TYR A 44 40.15 -30.33 -60.30
N ILE A 45 39.97 -31.63 -60.50
CA ILE A 45 38.91 -32.39 -59.83
C ILE A 45 39.14 -32.42 -58.33
N HIS A 46 40.35 -32.74 -57.87
CA HIS A 46 40.66 -32.80 -56.45
C HIS A 46 40.46 -31.44 -55.79
N THR A 47 41.03 -30.37 -56.34
CA THR A 47 40.90 -29.03 -55.75
C THR A 47 39.45 -28.55 -55.79
N TYR A 48 38.73 -28.73 -56.89
CA TYR A 48 37.34 -28.32 -56.99
C TYR A 48 36.45 -29.09 -56.02
N ILE A 49 36.51 -30.42 -56.01
CA ILE A 49 35.70 -31.24 -55.10
C ILE A 49 36.08 -30.96 -53.65
N HIS A 50 37.37 -30.94 -53.33
CA HIS A 50 37.85 -30.68 -51.97
C HIS A 50 37.41 -29.30 -51.48
N THR A 51 37.62 -28.24 -52.28
CA THR A 51 37.21 -26.88 -51.90
C THR A 51 35.70 -26.76 -51.77
N TYR A 52 34.93 -27.35 -52.69
CA TYR A 52 33.48 -27.33 -52.62
C TYR A 52 32.95 -28.06 -51.37
N ILE A 53 33.41 -29.28 -51.11
CA ILE A 53 32.98 -30.05 -49.94
C ILE A 53 33.41 -29.34 -48.65
N HIS A 54 34.67 -28.90 -48.57
CA HIS A 54 35.19 -28.22 -47.38
C HIS A 54 34.43 -26.92 -47.10
N THR A 55 34.20 -26.09 -48.12
CA THR A 55 33.43 -24.85 -47.97
C THR A 55 31.99 -25.14 -47.56
N TYR A 56 31.32 -26.12 -48.19
CA TYR A 56 29.97 -26.50 -47.82
C TYR A 56 29.87 -26.95 -46.36
N ILE A 57 30.74 -27.87 -45.93
CA ILE A 57 30.77 -28.38 -44.55
C ILE A 57 31.03 -27.23 -43.57
N HIS A 58 32.01 -26.37 -43.86
CA HIS A 58 32.33 -25.23 -42.99
C HIS A 58 31.16 -24.26 -42.87
N THR A 59 30.53 -23.91 -44.00
CA THR A 59 29.38 -22.99 -44.04
C THR A 59 28.19 -23.56 -43.26
N TYR A 60 27.94 -24.86 -43.41
CA TYR A 60 26.89 -25.56 -42.67
C TYR A 60 27.19 -25.59 -41.16
N ASN A 61 28.44 -25.83 -40.76
CA ASN A 61 28.84 -25.78 -39.37
C ASN A 61 28.68 -24.38 -38.76
N THR A 62 29.07 -23.33 -39.50
CA THR A 62 28.86 -21.95 -39.05
C THR A 62 27.37 -21.61 -38.91
N TYR A 63 26.53 -22.14 -39.81
CA TYR A 63 25.08 -21.98 -39.70
C TYR A 63 24.53 -22.67 -38.44
N ILE A 64 24.92 -23.91 -38.19
CA ILE A 64 24.52 -24.63 -36.97
C ILE A 64 24.99 -23.87 -35.72
N HIS A 65 26.25 -23.45 -35.69
CA HIS A 65 26.80 -22.74 -34.55
C HIS A 65 26.04 -21.43 -34.28
N THR A 66 25.80 -20.62 -35.32
CA THR A 66 25.05 -19.37 -35.19
C THR A 66 23.61 -19.60 -34.80
N TYR A 67 22.94 -20.62 -35.34
CA TYR A 67 21.58 -20.98 -34.96
C TYR A 67 21.50 -21.42 -33.49
N ILE A 68 22.37 -22.33 -33.06
CA ILE A 68 22.41 -22.80 -31.67
C ILE A 68 22.75 -21.65 -30.73
N HIS A 69 23.77 -20.85 -31.05
CA HIS A 69 24.17 -19.72 -30.23
C HIS A 69 23.03 -18.70 -30.11
N THR A 70 22.40 -18.30 -31.22
CA THR A 70 21.29 -17.34 -31.20
C THR A 70 20.09 -17.89 -30.45
N TYR A 71 19.70 -19.15 -30.68
CA TYR A 71 18.57 -19.76 -29.98
C TYR A 71 18.82 -19.87 -28.48
N ILE A 72 19.97 -20.42 -28.08
CA ILE A 72 20.33 -20.57 -26.66
C ILE A 72 20.46 -19.19 -26.01
N HIS A 73 21.21 -18.27 -26.64
CA HIS A 73 21.39 -16.93 -26.10
C HIS A 73 20.05 -16.22 -25.96
N THR A 74 19.21 -16.19 -26.99
CA THR A 74 17.91 -15.52 -26.92
C THR A 74 17.01 -16.17 -25.88
N TYR A 75 16.89 -17.50 -25.87
CA TYR A 75 16.05 -18.20 -24.89
C TYR A 75 16.53 -17.98 -23.46
N ILE A 76 17.81 -18.22 -23.17
CA ILE A 76 18.37 -18.06 -21.84
C ILE A 76 18.34 -16.59 -21.42
N HIS A 77 18.82 -15.68 -22.27
CA HIS A 77 18.82 -14.25 -21.96
C HIS A 77 17.40 -13.76 -21.72
N THR A 78 16.46 -14.03 -22.62
CA THR A 78 15.07 -13.56 -22.44
C THR A 78 14.44 -14.19 -21.21
N TYR A 79 14.57 -15.50 -20.99
CA TYR A 79 13.99 -16.17 -19.83
C TYR A 79 14.59 -15.65 -18.52
N ILE A 80 15.92 -15.64 -18.39
CA ILE A 80 16.59 -15.17 -17.17
C ILE A 80 16.35 -13.69 -16.97
N HIS A 81 16.54 -12.86 -17.99
CA HIS A 81 16.31 -11.42 -17.89
C HIS A 81 14.86 -11.13 -17.51
N THR A 82 13.88 -11.69 -18.23
CA THR A 82 12.46 -11.44 -17.91
C THR A 82 12.11 -11.97 -16.53
N TYR A 83 12.49 -13.18 -16.17
CA TYR A 83 12.19 -13.74 -14.86
C TYR A 83 12.82 -12.94 -13.73
N ILE A 84 14.13 -12.69 -13.79
CA ILE A 84 14.84 -11.93 -12.74
C ILE A 84 14.34 -10.50 -12.71
N HIS A 85 14.25 -9.82 -13.85
CA HIS A 85 13.77 -8.45 -13.91
C HIS A 85 12.36 -8.35 -13.37
N THR A 86 11.42 -9.18 -13.83
CA THR A 86 10.04 -9.14 -13.35
C THR A 86 9.96 -9.51 -11.88
N TYR A 87 10.64 -10.55 -11.40
CA TYR A 87 10.63 -10.93 -10.00
C TYR A 87 11.21 -9.85 -9.10
N ILE A 88 12.42 -9.36 -9.39
CA ILE A 88 13.07 -8.32 -8.60
C ILE A 88 12.28 -7.02 -8.68
N HIS A 89 11.90 -6.59 -9.88
CA HIS A 89 11.12 -5.36 -10.06
C HIS A 89 9.80 -5.46 -9.32
N THR A 90 9.01 -6.53 -9.51
CA THR A 90 7.73 -6.67 -8.82
C THR A 90 7.91 -6.79 -7.32
N TYR A 91 8.85 -7.61 -6.83
CA TYR A 91 9.08 -7.77 -5.40
C TYR A 91 9.53 -6.47 -4.73
N ILE A 92 10.58 -5.83 -5.27
CA ILE A 92 11.10 -4.57 -4.71
C ILE A 92 10.06 -3.48 -4.85
N HIS A 93 9.47 -3.30 -6.04
CA HIS A 93 8.46 -2.27 -6.26
C HIS A 93 7.27 -2.49 -5.33
N THR A 94 6.69 -3.69 -5.28
CA THR A 94 5.54 -3.95 -4.39
C THR A 94 5.92 -3.81 -2.94
N TYR A 95 7.06 -4.33 -2.48
CA TYR A 95 7.48 -4.22 -1.09
C TYR A 95 7.73 -2.76 -0.69
N ILE A 96 8.53 -2.02 -1.46
CA ILE A 96 8.83 -0.62 -1.17
C ILE A 96 7.57 0.23 -1.29
N HIS A 97 6.81 0.07 -2.38
CA HIS A 97 5.58 0.82 -2.58
C HIS A 97 4.60 0.52 -1.45
N THR A 98 4.31 -0.75 -1.15
CA THR A 98 3.36 -1.08 -0.08
C THR A 98 3.88 -0.60 1.27
N TYR A 99 5.14 -0.84 1.64
CA TYR A 99 5.67 -0.41 2.93
C TYR A 99 5.65 1.10 3.08
N ILE A 100 6.21 1.84 2.12
CA ILE A 100 6.27 3.31 2.18
C ILE A 100 4.86 3.89 2.09
N HIS A 101 4.06 3.45 1.12
CA HIS A 101 2.69 3.94 0.95
C HIS A 101 1.88 3.66 2.20
N THR A 102 1.84 2.42 2.68
CA THR A 102 1.05 2.08 3.88
C THR A 102 1.56 2.81 5.10
N TYR A 103 2.88 2.89 5.34
CA TYR A 103 3.42 3.58 6.50
C TYR A 103 3.11 5.08 6.46
N ILE A 104 3.43 5.76 5.36
CA ILE A 104 3.17 7.19 5.23
C ILE A 104 1.67 7.48 5.26
N HIS A 105 0.88 6.74 4.48
CA HIS A 105 -0.57 6.91 4.44
C HIS A 105 -1.20 6.68 5.81
N THR A 106 -0.88 5.57 6.49
CA THR A 106 -1.44 5.28 7.82
C THR A 106 -0.97 6.29 8.85
N TYR A 107 0.31 6.67 8.86
CA TYR A 107 0.82 7.67 9.79
C TYR A 107 0.15 9.04 9.60
N ILE A 108 0.11 9.55 8.37
CA ILE A 108 -0.51 10.86 8.08
C ILE A 108 -2.01 10.79 8.36
N HIS A 109 -2.69 9.75 7.90
CA HIS A 109 -4.13 9.58 8.12
C HIS A 109 -4.47 9.51 9.61
N THR A 110 -3.75 8.69 10.38
CA THR A 110 -3.98 8.57 11.83
C THR A 110 -3.66 9.87 12.57
N TYR A 111 -2.59 10.57 12.19
CA TYR A 111 -2.23 11.86 12.77
C TYR A 111 -3.32 12.92 12.52
N ILE A 112 -3.77 13.06 11.27
CA ILE A 112 -4.85 14.00 10.93
C ILE A 112 -6.14 13.62 11.65
N GLN A 113 -6.52 12.33 11.66
CA GLN A 113 -7.74 11.86 12.31
C GLN A 113 -7.73 12.13 13.82
N THR A 114 -6.60 11.87 14.49
CA THR A 114 -6.43 12.15 15.93
C THR A 114 -6.47 13.64 16.22
N TYR A 115 -5.88 14.48 15.37
CA TYR A 115 -5.95 15.94 15.51
C TYR A 115 -7.37 16.48 15.35
N ILE A 116 -8.12 15.99 14.35
CA ILE A 116 -9.53 16.33 14.16
C ILE A 116 -10.36 15.89 15.38
N GLN A 117 -10.13 14.66 15.87
CA GLN A 117 -10.81 14.16 17.06
C GLN A 117 -10.49 15.03 18.29
N TYR A 118 -9.24 15.47 18.45
CA TYR A 118 -8.85 16.37 19.52
C TYR A 118 -9.61 17.69 19.44
N ILE A 119 -9.64 18.34 18.27
CA ILE A 119 -10.42 19.57 18.05
C ILE A 119 -11.89 19.34 18.38
N HIS A 120 -12.48 18.24 17.89
CA HIS A 120 -13.86 17.90 18.16
C HIS A 120 -14.12 17.76 19.67
N THR A 121 -13.27 17.04 20.40
CA THR A 121 -13.39 16.91 21.86
C THR A 121 -13.20 18.24 22.58
N TYR A 122 -12.29 19.09 22.11
CA TYR A 122 -12.06 20.41 22.70
C TYR A 122 -13.27 21.33 22.50
N ILE A 123 -13.80 21.39 21.28
CA ILE A 123 -15.00 22.18 20.96
C ILE A 123 -16.19 21.63 21.74
N HIS A 124 -16.41 20.31 21.72
CA HIS A 124 -17.50 19.69 22.45
C HIS A 124 -17.38 19.97 23.94
N THR A 125 -16.22 19.76 24.56
CA THR A 125 -16.04 20.05 25.99
C THR A 125 -16.19 21.53 26.29
N TYR A 126 -15.62 22.43 25.49
CA TYR A 126 -15.77 23.87 25.71
C TYR A 126 -17.23 24.31 25.58
N ILE A 127 -17.91 23.96 24.50
CA ILE A 127 -19.32 24.31 24.26
C ILE A 127 -20.21 23.63 25.29
N HIS A 128 -20.05 22.31 25.50
CA HIS A 128 -20.84 21.57 26.47
C HIS A 128 -20.61 22.14 27.86
N THR A 129 -19.37 22.24 28.35
CA THR A 129 -19.13 22.82 29.68
C THR A 129 -19.63 24.24 29.75
N TYR A 130 -19.34 25.12 28.80
CA TYR A 130 -19.78 26.51 28.87
C TYR A 130 -21.30 26.64 28.82
N ILE A 131 -21.96 26.07 27.82
CA ILE A 131 -23.42 26.16 27.66
C ILE A 131 -24.12 25.35 28.73
N HIS A 132 -23.76 24.08 28.92
CA HIS A 132 -24.38 23.24 29.94
C HIS A 132 -24.15 23.85 31.31
N THR A 133 -22.91 24.11 31.74
CA THR A 133 -22.72 24.67 33.08
C THR A 133 -23.37 26.04 33.19
N TYR A 134 -23.20 26.97 32.26
CA TYR A 134 -23.79 28.30 32.41
C TYR A 134 -25.32 28.26 32.40
N ILE A 135 -25.94 27.67 31.37
CA ILE A 135 -27.40 27.64 31.26
C ILE A 135 -28.00 26.70 32.30
N HIS A 136 -27.49 25.47 32.44
CA HIS A 136 -28.01 24.53 33.45
C HIS A 136 -27.83 25.11 34.83
N THR A 137 -26.63 25.55 35.23
CA THR A 137 -26.47 26.08 36.60
C THR A 137 -27.29 27.35 36.77
N TYR A 138 -27.30 28.31 35.83
CA TYR A 138 -28.06 29.54 35.99
C TYR A 138 -29.57 29.28 36.07
N ILE A 139 -30.14 28.56 35.10
CA ILE A 139 -31.58 28.27 35.09
C ILE A 139 -31.95 27.35 36.26
N HIS A 140 -31.20 26.27 36.50
CA HIS A 140 -31.48 25.35 37.60
C HIS A 140 -31.36 26.06 38.94
N THR A 141 -30.27 26.79 39.19
CA THR A 141 -30.11 27.50 40.47
C THR A 141 -31.15 28.58 40.62
N TYR A 142 -31.44 29.39 39.58
CA TYR A 142 -32.43 30.46 39.65
C TYR A 142 -33.83 29.92 39.90
N ILE A 143 -34.30 28.94 39.12
CA ILE A 143 -35.61 28.33 39.30
C ILE A 143 -35.69 27.61 40.65
N HIS A 144 -34.67 26.83 41.02
CA HIS A 144 -34.66 26.10 42.28
C HIS A 144 -34.64 27.04 43.49
N THR A 145 -33.80 28.08 43.50
CA THR A 145 -33.77 29.06 44.59
C THR A 145 -35.04 29.88 44.64
N TYR A 146 -35.58 30.32 43.49
CA TYR A 146 -36.81 31.09 43.45
C TYR A 146 -38.01 30.28 43.97
N ILE A 147 -38.19 29.05 43.49
CA ILE A 147 -39.27 28.16 43.96
C ILE A 147 -39.08 27.86 45.45
N HIS A 148 -37.86 27.55 45.89
CA HIS A 148 -37.59 27.23 47.29
C HIS A 148 -37.81 28.45 48.21
N ALA A 149 -37.38 29.64 47.79
CA ALA A 149 -37.61 30.89 48.51
C ALA A 149 -39.10 31.23 48.59
N CYS A 150 -39.83 31.10 47.49
CA CYS A 150 -41.29 31.30 47.46
C CYS A 150 -41.99 30.34 48.41
N ARG A 151 -41.64 29.04 48.37
CA ARG A 151 -42.20 28.04 49.29
C ARG A 151 -41.87 28.31 50.76
N GLN A 152 -40.68 28.83 51.06
CA GLN A 152 -40.31 29.21 52.42
C GLN A 152 -41.04 30.47 52.88
N ALA A 153 -41.22 31.46 52.00
CA ALA A 153 -41.98 32.67 52.27
C ALA A 153 -43.45 32.34 52.54
N ASP A 154 -44.08 31.49 51.72
CA ASP A 154 -45.47 31.04 51.93
C ASP A 154 -45.61 30.34 53.28
N ARG A 155 -44.72 29.37 53.59
CA ARG A 155 -44.72 28.68 54.90
C ARG A 155 -44.51 29.61 56.09
N GLN A 156 -43.68 30.64 55.95
CA GLN A 156 -43.44 31.60 57.03
C GLN A 156 -44.64 32.53 57.22
N THR A 157 -45.26 32.95 56.12
CA THR A 157 -46.47 33.78 56.13
C THR A 157 -47.62 33.03 56.78
N ASP A 158 -47.88 31.79 56.34
CA ASP A 158 -48.91 30.93 56.95
C ASP A 158 -48.69 30.75 58.46
N ARG A 159 -47.46 30.39 58.87
CA ARG A 159 -47.12 30.25 60.31
C ARG A 159 -47.28 31.54 61.10
N GLN A 160 -46.94 32.69 60.53
CA GLN A 160 -47.09 33.97 61.23
C GLN A 160 -48.57 34.36 61.34
N THR A 161 -49.35 34.17 60.28
CA THR A 161 -50.79 34.43 60.25
C THR A 161 -51.51 33.54 61.26
N ASP A 162 -51.24 32.22 61.28
CA ASP A 162 -51.83 31.30 62.25
C ASP A 162 -51.48 31.73 63.69
N ARG A 163 -50.19 31.98 63.95
CA ARG A 163 -49.72 32.34 65.29
C ARG A 163 -50.23 33.71 65.77
N GLN A 164 -50.44 34.66 64.86
CA GLN A 164 -51.06 35.95 65.20
C GLN A 164 -52.55 35.81 65.42
N THR A 165 -53.25 35.02 64.60
CA THR A 165 -54.67 34.72 64.75
C THR A 165 -54.93 34.04 66.09
N ASP A 166 -54.15 33.01 66.42
CA ASP A 166 -54.24 32.31 67.71
C ASP A 166 -53.98 33.28 68.87
N ARG A 167 -52.87 34.03 68.84
CA ARG A 167 -52.56 35.01 69.90
C ARG A 167 -53.63 36.08 70.06
N GLN A 168 -54.19 36.59 68.97
CA GLN A 168 -55.24 37.60 69.05
C GLN A 168 -56.53 37.00 69.58
N THR A 169 -56.88 35.79 69.17
CA THR A 169 -58.05 35.05 69.65
C THR A 169 -57.92 34.77 71.13
N ASP A 170 -56.80 34.20 71.59
CA ASP A 170 -56.52 33.95 73.01
C ASP A 170 -56.58 35.24 73.82
N ARG A 171 -55.86 36.29 73.38
CA ARG A 171 -55.77 37.55 74.12
C ARG A 171 -57.10 38.31 74.14
N GLN A 172 -57.94 38.20 73.11
CA GLN A 172 -59.30 38.74 73.13
C GLN A 172 -60.21 37.92 74.03
N THR A 173 -60.09 36.59 74.01
CA THR A 173 -60.85 35.67 74.87
C THR A 173 -60.51 35.94 76.33
N ASP A 174 -59.23 36.02 76.69
CA ASP A 174 -58.76 36.35 78.03
C ASP A 174 -59.24 37.74 78.46
N ARG A 175 -59.05 38.79 77.62
CA ARG A 175 -59.54 40.14 77.96
C ARG A 175 -61.05 40.22 78.14
N GLN A 176 -61.82 39.48 77.34
CA GLN A 176 -63.27 39.44 77.47
C GLN A 176 -63.67 38.69 78.73
N THR A 177 -62.99 37.58 79.04
CA THR A 177 -63.21 36.80 80.26
C THR A 177 -62.87 37.63 81.49
N ASP A 178 -61.70 38.27 81.54
CA ASP A 178 -61.29 39.16 82.64
C ASP A 178 -62.25 40.34 82.79
N ARG A 179 -62.60 41.05 81.70
CA ARG A 179 -63.58 42.15 81.78
C ARG A 179 -64.95 41.70 82.24
N GLN A 180 -65.40 40.51 81.85
CA GLN A 180 -66.67 39.96 82.33
C GLN A 180 -66.57 39.58 83.80
N THR A 181 -65.45 39.01 84.22
CA THR A 181 -65.18 38.65 85.62
C THR A 181 -65.15 39.91 86.47
N ASP A 182 -64.33 40.91 86.15
CA ASP A 182 -64.26 42.19 86.87
C ASP A 182 -65.60 42.93 86.90
N ARG A 183 -66.35 42.99 85.79
CA ARG A 183 -67.70 43.59 85.81
C ARG A 183 -68.68 42.83 86.69
N GLN A 184 -68.53 41.52 86.83
CA GLN A 184 -69.35 40.72 87.74
C GLN A 184 -68.91 40.92 89.19
N THR A 185 -67.60 41.02 89.47
CA THR A 185 -67.05 41.29 90.79
C THR A 185 -67.46 42.68 91.26
N ASP A 186 -67.26 43.75 90.47
CA ASP A 186 -67.66 45.12 90.82
C ASP A 186 -69.17 45.28 91.00
N ARG A 187 -69.99 44.63 90.17
CA ARG A 187 -71.45 44.60 90.40
C ARG A 187 -71.85 43.88 91.67
N GLN A 188 -71.03 42.97 92.19
CA GLN A 188 -71.24 42.34 93.49
C GLN A 188 -70.73 43.22 94.63
N THR A 189 -69.61 43.93 94.47
CA THR A 189 -69.05 44.84 95.48
C THR A 189 -69.92 46.09 95.68
N ASP A 190 -70.40 46.71 94.60
CA ASP A 190 -71.30 47.88 94.67
C ASP A 190 -72.68 47.54 95.24
N ARG A 191 -73.16 46.30 95.02
CA ARG A 191 -74.38 45.81 95.69
C ARG A 191 -74.20 45.57 97.18
N GLN A 192 -72.97 45.49 97.69
CA GLN A 192 -72.70 45.34 99.12
C GLN A 192 -72.44 46.69 99.81
N THR A 193 -71.85 47.67 99.14
CA THR A 193 -71.58 49.01 99.71
C THR A 193 -72.81 49.91 99.80
N ASP A 194 -73.80 49.78 98.89
CA ASP A 194 -75.06 50.55 98.95
C ASP A 194 -76.08 50.00 99.96
N SER A 195 -75.73 48.93 100.69
CA SER A 195 -76.58 48.32 101.73
C SER A 195 -76.17 48.65 103.18
N HIS A 196 -75.23 49.58 103.38
CA HIS A 196 -74.72 49.93 104.73
C HIS A 196 -74.79 51.42 105.11
N PHE A 197 -75.34 52.28 104.25
CA PHE A 197 -75.75 53.65 104.62
C PHE A 197 -77.23 53.84 104.29
N GLY A 198 -78.08 53.21 105.08
CA GLY A 198 -79.52 53.24 104.84
C GLY A 198 -80.32 52.37 105.80
N SER A 199 -80.05 52.51 107.10
CA SER A 199 -80.96 52.33 108.26
C SER A 199 -80.14 52.27 109.54
#